data_AF-A0AAW8HK81-F1
#
_entry.id   AF-A0AAW8HK81-F1
#
_cell.length_a   1.000
_cell.length_b   1.000
_cell.length_c   1.000
_cell.angle_alpha   90.00
_cell.angle_beta   90.00
_cell.angle_gamma   90.00
#
_symmetry.space_group_name_H-M   'P 1'
#
loop_
_entity.id
_entity.type
_entity.pdbx_description
1 polymer ?
#
loop_
_entity_poly.entity_id
_entity_poly.type
_entity_poly.pdbx_seq_one_letter_code
_entity_poly.pdbx_strand_id
1 'polypeptide(L)'
;MIHSYKDLSESRLVNAYASQIINAIRDDESMPGLYDDIYSMLLEVGPGRMITIGNPAITASASWWGAFFGLSLSADDLDELKEIDL
;
A
#
# COMPACT_ATOMS: atom_id res chain seq x y z
N MET A 1 -26.02 -11.26 -0.93
CA MET A 1 -25.22 -11.06 0.29
C MET A 1 -23.90 -10.47 -0.18
N ILE A 2 -23.65 -9.18 0.08
CA ILE A 2 -22.37 -8.53 -0.29
C ILE A 2 -21.35 -9.08 0.69
N HIS A 3 -20.28 -9.69 0.19
CA HIS A 3 -19.20 -10.17 1.03
C HIS A 3 -18.54 -8.93 1.66
N SER A 4 -18.65 -8.79 2.98
CA SER A 4 -17.94 -7.74 3.71
C SER A 4 -16.52 -8.21 3.87
N TYR A 5 -15.60 -7.60 3.12
CA TYR A 5 -14.17 -7.83 3.28
C TYR A 5 -13.76 -7.31 4.66
N LYS A 6 -13.07 -8.13 5.45
CA LYS A 6 -12.51 -7.70 6.74
C LYS A 6 -11.18 -6.98 6.56
N ASP A 7 -10.49 -7.25 5.45
CA ASP A 7 -9.22 -6.65 5.07
C ASP A 7 -9.15 -6.53 3.54
N LEU A 8 -8.48 -5.49 3.04
CA LEU A 8 -8.25 -5.26 1.62
C LEU A 8 -7.48 -6.43 0.98
N SER A 9 -6.64 -7.14 1.75
CA SER A 9 -5.94 -8.34 1.28
C SER A 9 -6.88 -9.45 0.80
N GLU A 10 -8.12 -9.51 1.30
CA GLU A 10 -9.13 -10.50 0.92
C GLU A 10 -9.77 -10.21 -0.46
N SER A 11 -9.58 -9.00 -0.99
CA SER A 11 -10.13 -8.58 -2.28
C SER A 11 -9.12 -8.74 -3.42
N ARG A 12 -9.24 -9.85 -4.15
CA ARG A 12 -8.41 -10.11 -5.35
C ARG A 12 -8.46 -8.99 -6.39
N LEU A 13 -9.62 -8.34 -6.55
CA LEU A 13 -9.79 -7.27 -7.54
C LEU A 13 -9.03 -6.01 -7.13
N VAL A 14 -9.11 -5.63 -5.85
CA VAL A 14 -8.41 -4.45 -5.33
C VAL A 14 -6.90 -4.69 -5.36
N ASN A 15 -6.43 -5.88 -4.99
CA ASN A 15 -5.01 -6.21 -5.06
C ASN A 15 -4.49 -6.20 -6.51
N ALA A 16 -5.24 -6.76 -7.45
CA ALA A 16 -4.87 -6.74 -8.87
C ALA A 16 -4.79 -5.30 -9.40
N TYR A 17 -5.72 -4.43 -8.99
CA TYR A 17 -5.70 -3.03 -9.38
C TYR A 17 -4.53 -2.26 -8.74
N ALA A 18 -4.21 -2.51 -7.48
CA ALA A 18 -3.04 -1.95 -6.82
C ALA A 18 -1.74 -2.33 -7.54
N SER A 19 -1.57 -3.61 -7.92
CA SER A 19 -0.42 -4.03 -8.74
C SER A 19 -0.33 -3.28 -10.07
N GLN A 20 -1.46 -2.97 -10.71
CA GLN A 20 -1.47 -2.16 -11.94
C GLN A 20 -1.02 -0.72 -11.69
N ILE A 21 -1.47 -0.10 -10.59
CA ILE A 21 -1.02 1.25 -10.19
C ILE A 21 0.48 1.26 -9.98
N ILE A 22 1.02 0.30 -9.23
CA ILE A 22 2.46 0.27 -8.93
C ILE A 22 3.29 0.02 -10.20
N ASN A 23 2.86 -0.88 -11.09
CA ASN A 23 3.53 -1.08 -12.37
C ASN A 23 3.48 0.18 -13.24
N ALA A 24 2.33 0.86 -13.29
CA ALA A 24 2.20 2.11 -14.03
C ALA A 24 3.15 3.20 -13.49
N ILE A 25 3.30 3.32 -12.17
CA ILE A 25 4.26 4.26 -11.55
C ILE A 25 5.70 3.89 -11.88
N ARG A 26 6.05 2.59 -11.80
CA ARG A 26 7.41 2.12 -12.08
C ARG A 26 7.82 2.34 -13.54
N ASP A 27 6.87 2.12 -14.45
CA ASP A 27 7.12 2.13 -15.88
C ASP A 27 6.83 3.51 -16.51
N ASP A 28 6.49 4.55 -15.71
CA ASP A 28 6.22 5.91 -16.18
C ASP A 28 7.51 6.69 -16.45
N GLU A 29 7.88 6.79 -17.72
CA GLU A 29 9.05 7.55 -18.19
C GLU A 29 8.93 9.07 -17.95
N SER A 30 7.72 9.60 -17.73
CA SER A 30 7.50 11.03 -17.50
C SER A 30 7.78 11.46 -16.06
N MET A 31 7.85 10.50 -15.12
CA MET A 31 8.14 10.73 -13.70
C MET A 31 9.24 9.79 -13.18
N PRO A 32 10.48 9.90 -13.71
CA PRO A 32 11.58 9.05 -13.27
C PRO A 32 11.88 9.30 -11.79
N GLY A 33 11.95 8.21 -11.02
CA GLY A 33 12.23 8.26 -9.57
C GLY A 33 10.99 8.25 -8.67
N LEU A 34 9.78 8.47 -9.21
CA LEU A 34 8.55 8.46 -8.40
C LEU A 34 8.34 7.14 -7.64
N TYR A 35 8.70 6.01 -8.26
CA TYR A 35 8.64 4.71 -7.60
C TYR A 35 9.55 4.66 -6.36
N ASP A 36 10.80 5.12 -6.50
CA ASP A 36 11.80 5.10 -5.43
C ASP A 36 11.46 6.12 -4.33
N ASP A 37 10.88 7.27 -4.69
CA ASP A 37 10.41 8.28 -3.76
C ASP A 37 9.26 7.74 -2.90
N ILE A 38 8.28 7.06 -3.51
CA ILE A 38 7.18 6.43 -2.77
C ILE A 38 7.70 5.30 -1.90
N TYR A 39 8.63 4.48 -2.42
CA TYR A 39 9.28 3.42 -1.63
C TYR A 39 9.97 3.99 -0.39
N SER A 40 10.73 5.07 -0.55
CA SER A 40 11.46 5.72 0.54
C SER A 40 10.50 6.35 1.55
N MET A 41 9.45 7.03 1.07
CA MET A 41 8.39 7.55 1.94
C MET A 41 7.72 6.44 2.75
N LEU A 42 7.45 5.27 2.15
CA LEU A 42 6.85 4.12 2.85
C LEU A 42 7.75 3.55 3.96
N LEU A 43 9.07 3.71 3.88
CA LEU A 43 10.02 3.32 4.93
C LEU A 43 10.04 4.31 6.11
N GLU A 44 9.68 5.57 5.88
CA GLU A 44 9.75 6.63 6.89
C GLU A 44 8.43 6.85 7.63
N VAL A 45 7.31 6.50 7.00
CA VAL A 45 5.97 6.63 7.59
C VAL A 45 5.60 5.39 8.39
N GLY A 46 4.93 5.58 9.53
CA GLY A 46 4.45 4.46 10.33
C GLY A 46 3.52 3.53 9.53
N PRO A 47 3.59 2.20 9.71
CA PRO A 47 2.83 1.19 8.96
C PRO A 47 1.32 1.43 8.98
N GLY A 48 0.79 2.07 10.03
CA GLY A 48 -0.63 2.40 10.17
C GLY A 48 -1.11 3.61 9.38
N ARG A 49 -0.18 4.41 8.83
CA ARG A 49 -0.52 5.65 8.14
C ARG A 49 -1.35 5.36 6.89
N MET A 50 -2.52 6.00 6.76
CA MET A 50 -3.33 5.89 5.55
C MET A 50 -2.72 6.70 4.41
N ILE A 51 -2.49 6.05 3.26
CA ILE A 51 -1.89 6.62 2.05
C ILE A 51 -2.81 6.39 0.87
N THR A 52 -2.93 7.41 0.01
CA THR A 52 -3.78 7.40 -1.18
C THR A 52 -2.93 7.41 -2.43
N ILE A 53 -3.03 6.37 -3.27
CA ILE A 53 -2.24 6.22 -4.51
C ILE A 53 -3.16 5.81 -5.66
N GLY A 54 -2.88 6.31 -6.87
CA GLY A 54 -3.52 5.91 -8.12
C GLY A 54 -4.59 6.88 -8.65
N ASN A 55 -5.10 6.58 -9.84
CA ASN A 55 -6.23 7.28 -10.46
C ASN A 55 -7.05 6.29 -11.33
N PRO A 56 -8.24 5.83 -10.88
CA PRO A 56 -8.88 6.12 -9.60
C PRO A 56 -8.03 5.71 -8.38
N ALA A 57 -8.15 6.49 -7.30
CA ALA A 57 -7.29 6.33 -6.14
C ALA A 57 -7.78 5.25 -5.16
N ILE A 58 -6.84 4.53 -4.54
CA ILE A 58 -7.08 3.65 -3.38
C ILE A 58 -6.46 4.30 -2.14
N THR A 59 -7.22 4.38 -1.05
CA THR A 59 -6.70 4.75 0.28
C THR A 59 -6.54 3.49 1.13
N ALA A 60 -5.32 3.19 1.56
CA ALA A 60 -4.99 2.01 2.36
C ALA A 60 -3.80 2.32 3.30
N SER A 61 -3.52 1.45 4.26
CA SER A 61 -2.38 1.63 5.17
C SER A 61 -1.04 1.58 4.43
N ALA A 62 -0.02 2.22 4.99
CA ALA A 62 1.36 2.17 4.50
C ALA A 62 1.87 0.71 4.46
N SER A 63 1.52 -0.10 5.46
CA SER A 63 1.82 -1.54 5.48
C SER A 63 1.23 -2.31 4.30
N TRP A 64 -0.03 -2.01 3.94
CA TRP A 64 -0.70 -2.67 2.82
C TRP A 64 -0.05 -2.28 1.49
N TRP A 65 0.25 -1.00 1.29
CA TRP A 65 1.00 -0.54 0.12
C TRP A 65 2.41 -1.14 0.08
N GLY A 66 3.10 -1.19 1.22
CA GLY A 66 4.44 -1.74 1.36
C GLY A 66 4.55 -3.16 0.81
N ALA A 67 3.53 -4.00 0.97
CA ALA A 67 3.50 -5.35 0.41
C ALA A 67 3.65 -5.38 -1.12
N PHE A 68 3.13 -4.37 -1.84
CA PHE A 68 3.28 -4.27 -3.30
C PHE A 68 4.64 -3.71 -3.72
N PHE A 69 5.31 -2.97 -2.83
CA PHE A 69 6.66 -2.45 -3.00
C PHE A 69 7.74 -3.45 -2.52
N GLY A 70 7.35 -4.62 -2.04
CA GLY A 70 8.26 -5.64 -1.52
C GLY A 70 8.79 -5.35 -0.11
N LEU A 71 8.18 -4.43 0.62
CA LEU A 71 8.50 -4.15 2.02
C LEU A 71 7.89 -5.23 2.92
N SER A 72 8.70 -5.76 3.83
CA SER A 72 8.26 -6.64 4.90
C SER A 72 8.12 -5.85 6.20
N LEU A 73 7.07 -6.13 6.96
CA LEU A 73 6.90 -5.55 8.29
C LEU A 73 7.96 -6.10 9.25
N SER A 74 8.63 -5.20 9.96
CA SER A 74 9.47 -5.55 11.10
C SER A 74 8.61 -5.92 12.32
N ALA A 75 9.24 -6.43 13.39
CA ALA A 75 8.54 -6.74 14.63
C ALA A 75 7.90 -5.49 15.27
N ASP A 76 8.59 -4.36 15.20
CA ASP A 76 8.10 -3.08 15.72
C ASP A 76 6.90 -2.57 14.91
N ASP A 77 6.93 -2.74 13.58
CA ASP A 77 5.80 -2.36 12.71
C ASP A 77 4.54 -3.18 13.00
N LEU A 78 4.70 -4.45 13.38
CA LEU A 78 3.59 -5.33 13.75
C LEU A 78 2.96 -4.93 15.08
N ASP A 79 3.73 -4.37 16.01
CA ASP A 79 3.20 -3.85 17.27
C ASP A 79 2.43 -2.55 17.06
N GLU A 80 2.90 -1.65 16.20
CA GLU A 80 2.17 -0.43 15.83
C GLU A 80 0.82 -0.75 15.15
N LEU A 81 0.76 -1.78 14.32
CA LEU A 81 -0.48 -2.22 13.68
C LEU A 81 -1.52 -2.77 14.66
N LYS A 82 -1.11 -3.32 15.81
CA LYS A 82 -2.04 -3.81 16.84
C LYS A 82 -2.76 -2.68 17.56
N GLU A 83 -2.22 -1.46 17.53
CA GLU A 83 -2.83 -0.29 18.15
C GLU A 83 -3.92 0.36 17.28
N ILE A 84 -4.07 -0.08 16.03
CA ILE A 84 -5.12 0.40 15.13
C ILE A 84 -6.40 -0.38 15.42
N ASP A 85 -7.33 0.28 16.13
CA ASP A 85 -8.69 -0.24 16.31
C ASP A 85 -9.47 -0.09 14.98
N LEU A 86 -9.90 -1.22 14.40
CA LEU A 86 -10.59 -1.32 13.10
C LEU A 86 -12.10 -1.07 13.21
#